data_AF-A0A7C3NJ56-F1
#
_entry.id   AF-A0A7C3NJ56-F1
#
_cell.length_a   1.000
_cell.length_b   1.000
_cell.length_c   1.000
_cell.angle_alpha   90.00
_cell.angle_beta   90.00
_cell.angle_gamma   90.00
#
_symmetry.space_group_name_H-M   'P 1'
#
loop_
_entity.id
_entity.type
_entity.pdbx_description
1 polymer ?
#
loop_
_entity_poly.entity_id
_entity_poly.type
_entity_poly.pdbx_seq_one_letter_code
_entity_poly.pdbx_strand_id
1 'polypeptide(L)'
;MKTVKNEHRGDMEWYTDEIIRCLELIIRRTGQPPGQVFDDWLSISAATLRTLPELIKTAGETGKLGPDPASTAEIFRSVGQRYNRTYSGTPEDLWALGFAKAFRLLLDATEPGLWLLDDIANSVFGPDLLAAVYTQMAVRNPKFGGTYFTPWMLAKLNAKLVADNLEGEVHKHIQQALARSDNPLGQMMLLGAFLLSPDKPEEFEEYFFTKVLPAAAPYYEPVTLHEPAVGTGIMMLAMFAQLPPWMAKIPLCVAACQDVSITCSLMTELSFDLFGLNGYGLRLNLAVAEAMAAYRERPLRVMVPLKEALQATAALPPVLNGNGVTFEKVFREAISAGTC
;
A
#
# COMPACT_ATOMS: atom_id res chain seq x y z
N MET A 1 3.12 12.05 23.35
CA MET A 1 2.19 12.37 22.26
C MET A 1 0.83 11.85 22.67
N LYS A 2 -0.20 12.71 22.77
CA LYS A 2 -1.57 12.21 22.76
C LYS A 2 -1.78 11.69 21.35
N THR A 3 -1.93 10.37 21.17
CA THR A 3 -2.46 9.80 19.94
C THR A 3 -3.78 10.52 19.70
N VAL A 4 -3.84 11.39 18.69
CA VAL A 4 -5.12 11.91 18.22
C VAL A 4 -5.88 10.66 17.82
N LYS A 5 -6.90 10.28 18.61
CA LYS A 5 -7.77 9.18 18.21
C LYS A 5 -8.38 9.65 16.91
N ASN A 6 -8.08 8.94 15.83
CA ASN A 6 -8.77 9.15 14.57
C ASN A 6 -10.22 8.72 14.80
N GLU A 7 -11.12 9.69 15.00
CA GLU A 7 -12.51 9.47 15.39
C GLU A 7 -13.29 8.68 14.32
N HIS A 8 -12.77 8.64 13.09
CA HIS A 8 -13.34 7.95 11.94
C HIS A 8 -12.66 6.61 11.63
N ARG A 9 -11.89 6.04 12.56
CA ARG A 9 -11.22 4.75 12.32
C ARG A 9 -12.25 3.65 12.03
N GLY A 10 -12.18 3.07 10.83
CA GLY A 10 -13.13 2.05 10.35
C GLY A 10 -14.40 2.61 9.68
N ASP A 11 -14.60 3.93 9.69
CA ASP A 11 -15.73 4.61 9.04
C ASP A 11 -15.43 4.87 7.55
N MET A 12 -15.52 3.81 6.75
CA MET A 12 -15.19 3.80 5.34
C MET A 12 -16.14 4.68 4.51
N GLU A 13 -17.38 4.86 4.96
CA GLU A 13 -18.32 5.78 4.32
C GLU A 13 -17.85 7.24 4.44
N TRP A 14 -17.42 7.65 5.64
CA TRP A 14 -16.87 8.99 5.85
C TRP A 14 -15.63 9.26 4.98
N TYR A 15 -14.68 8.32 4.94
CA TYR A 15 -13.51 8.47 4.07
C TYR A 15 -13.88 8.56 2.60
N THR A 16 -14.86 7.75 2.15
CA THR A 16 -15.34 7.80 0.77
C THR A 16 -15.85 9.20 0.44
N ASP A 17 -16.71 9.76 1.28
CA ASP A 17 -17.30 11.09 1.08
C ASP A 17 -16.25 12.22 1.11
N GLU A 18 -15.26 12.14 2.01
CA GLU A 18 -14.19 13.13 2.08
C GLU A 18 -13.26 13.09 0.87
N ILE A 19 -12.89 11.88 0.41
CA ILE A 19 -12.09 11.71 -0.81
C ILE A 19 -12.86 12.26 -2.01
N ILE A 20 -14.14 11.92 -2.15
CA ILE A 20 -14.97 12.43 -3.24
C ILE A 20 -15.05 13.96 -3.19
N ARG A 21 -15.20 14.57 -2.01
CA ARG A 21 -15.20 16.03 -1.87
C ARG A 21 -13.88 16.67 -2.33
N CYS A 22 -12.74 16.03 -2.05
CA CYS A 22 -11.43 16.48 -2.54
C CYS A 22 -11.35 16.41 -4.07
N LEU A 23 -11.79 15.30 -4.67
CA LEU A 23 -11.77 15.13 -6.13
C LEU A 23 -12.78 16.04 -6.85
N GLU A 24 -13.98 16.22 -6.30
CA GLU A 24 -14.98 17.17 -6.82
C GLU A 24 -14.48 18.61 -6.81
N LEU A 25 -13.67 19.01 -5.81
CA LEU A 25 -13.04 20.32 -5.80
C LEU A 25 -12.14 20.53 -7.02
N ILE A 26 -11.33 19.52 -7.37
CA ILE A 26 -10.47 19.54 -8.56
C ILE A 26 -11.33 19.64 -9.82
N ILE A 27 -12.37 18.81 -9.93
CA ILE A 27 -13.31 18.80 -11.06
C ILE A 27 -13.92 20.19 -11.26
N ARG A 28 -14.46 20.81 -10.20
CA ARG A 28 -15.11 22.14 -10.27
C ARG A 28 -14.14 23.25 -10.64
N ARG A 29 -12.89 23.17 -10.17
CA ARG A 29 -11.87 24.20 -10.41
C ARG A 29 -11.22 24.11 -11.79
N THR A 30 -11.19 22.92 -12.39
CA THR A 30 -10.43 22.67 -13.64
C THR A 30 -11.32 22.30 -14.82
N GLY A 31 -12.58 21.93 -14.58
CA GLY A 31 -13.50 21.45 -15.62
C GLY A 31 -13.13 20.07 -16.19
N GLN A 32 -12.15 19.37 -15.61
CA GLN A 32 -11.74 18.06 -16.08
C GLN A 32 -12.85 17.02 -15.86
N PRO A 33 -13.01 16.04 -16.77
CA PRO A 33 -13.98 14.95 -16.58
C PRO A 33 -13.72 14.18 -15.29
N PRO A 34 -14.76 13.73 -14.55
CA PRO A 34 -14.56 13.01 -13.29
C PRO A 34 -13.66 11.78 -13.40
N GLY A 35 -13.76 11.04 -14.50
CA GLY A 35 -12.89 9.89 -14.72
C GLY A 35 -11.43 10.22 -14.93
N GLN A 36 -11.15 11.32 -15.64
CA GLN A 36 -9.78 11.80 -15.77
C GLN A 36 -9.19 12.17 -14.41
N VAL A 37 -9.97 12.85 -13.55
CA VAL A 37 -9.53 13.23 -12.20
C VAL A 37 -9.30 12.01 -11.31
N PHE A 38 -10.18 11.02 -11.37
CA PHE A 38 -10.03 9.78 -10.63
C PHE A 38 -8.79 8.98 -11.09
N ASP A 39 -8.62 8.78 -12.41
CA ASP A 39 -7.48 8.06 -12.97
C ASP A 39 -6.14 8.76 -12.67
N ASP A 40 -6.11 10.10 -12.72
CA ASP A 40 -4.93 10.88 -12.36
C ASP A 40 -4.59 10.74 -10.87
N TRP A 41 -5.61 10.80 -10.00
CA TRP A 41 -5.44 10.59 -8.56
C TRP A 41 -4.89 9.18 -8.26
N LEU A 42 -5.43 8.14 -8.90
CA LEU A 42 -4.91 6.78 -8.77
C LEU A 42 -3.47 6.68 -9.25
N SER A 43 -3.15 7.27 -10.40
CA SER A 43 -1.81 7.19 -11.01
C SER A 43 -0.76 7.84 -10.12
N ILE A 44 -1.08 9.01 -9.56
CA ILE A 44 -0.20 9.71 -8.61
C ILE A 44 -0.04 8.91 -7.31
N SER A 45 -1.14 8.38 -6.78
CA SER A 45 -1.14 7.60 -5.53
C SER A 45 -0.30 6.33 -5.66
N ALA A 46 -0.48 5.58 -6.75
CA ALA A 46 0.29 4.38 -7.04
C ALA A 46 1.77 4.69 -7.29
N ALA A 47 2.07 5.71 -8.11
CA ALA A 47 3.45 6.12 -8.38
C ALA A 47 4.17 6.55 -7.09
N THR A 48 3.46 7.24 -6.19
CA THR A 48 3.95 7.60 -4.86
C THR A 48 4.33 6.38 -4.05
N LEU A 49 3.43 5.41 -3.89
CA LEU A 49 3.69 4.22 -3.08
C LEU A 49 4.83 3.37 -3.66
N ARG A 50 4.85 3.13 -4.97
CA ARG A 50 5.93 2.36 -5.62
C ARG A 50 7.32 2.95 -5.40
N THR A 51 7.39 4.28 -5.33
CA THR A 51 8.63 5.03 -5.17
C THR A 51 9.07 5.13 -3.71
N LEU A 52 8.14 4.97 -2.77
CA LEU A 52 8.37 5.20 -1.35
C LEU A 52 9.53 4.39 -0.75
N PRO A 53 9.74 3.08 -1.04
CA PRO A 53 10.89 2.34 -0.53
C PRO A 53 12.23 2.98 -0.91
N GLU A 54 12.39 3.46 -2.14
CA GLU A 54 13.64 4.07 -2.62
C GLU A 54 13.88 5.44 -1.98
N LEU A 55 12.81 6.22 -1.79
CA LEU A 55 12.88 7.50 -1.09
C LEU A 55 13.31 7.33 0.37
N ILE A 56 12.79 6.30 1.05
CA ILE A 56 13.16 5.97 2.44
C ILE A 56 14.65 5.63 2.52
N LYS A 57 15.15 4.76 1.63
CA LYS A 57 16.57 4.40 1.58
C LYS A 57 17.45 5.63 1.36
N THR A 58 17.12 6.43 0.36
CA THR A 58 17.86 7.66 0.04
C THR A 58 17.84 8.65 1.21
N ALA A 59 16.71 8.76 1.92
CA ALA A 59 16.60 9.60 3.10
C ALA A 59 17.50 9.12 4.25
N GLY A 60 17.59 7.80 4.47
CA GLY A 60 18.54 7.23 5.44
C GLY A 60 20.00 7.51 5.08
N GLU A 61 20.36 7.31 3.82
CA GLU A 61 21.73 7.46 3.31
C GLU A 61 22.18 8.92 3.23
N THR A 62 21.29 9.82 2.77
CA THR A 62 21.62 11.21 2.42
C THR A 62 21.05 12.24 3.39
N GLY A 63 20.07 11.88 4.21
CA GLY A 63 19.36 12.80 5.11
C GLY A 63 18.38 13.72 4.38
N LYS A 64 18.13 13.46 3.09
CA LYS A 64 17.20 14.19 2.24
C LYS A 64 16.40 13.18 1.42
N LEU A 65 15.18 13.54 1.05
CA LEU A 65 14.45 12.77 0.05
C LEU A 65 15.23 12.82 -1.27
N GLY A 66 15.39 11.66 -1.90
CA GLY A 66 15.95 11.57 -3.24
C GLY A 66 15.03 12.20 -4.28
N PRO A 67 15.53 12.47 -5.50
CA PRO A 67 14.65 12.81 -6.61
C PRO A 67 13.74 11.62 -6.96
N ASP A 68 12.53 11.91 -7.45
CA ASP A 68 11.65 10.88 -7.98
C ASP A 68 12.31 10.15 -9.18
N PRO A 69 12.15 8.83 -9.30
CA PRO A 69 12.53 8.10 -10.50
C PRO A 69 11.89 8.69 -11.74
N ALA A 70 12.56 8.57 -12.90
CA ALA A 70 12.11 9.19 -14.14
C ALA A 70 10.67 8.81 -14.54
N SER A 71 10.26 7.56 -14.28
CA SER A 71 8.91 7.06 -14.50
C SER A 71 7.87 7.77 -13.64
N THR A 72 8.13 7.92 -12.34
CA THR A 72 7.29 8.66 -11.39
C THR A 72 7.23 10.14 -11.76
N ALA A 73 8.38 10.76 -12.02
CA ALA A 73 8.44 12.16 -12.41
C ALA A 73 7.65 12.47 -13.70
N GLU A 74 7.61 11.54 -14.67
CA GLU A 74 6.80 11.68 -15.88
C GLU A 74 5.30 11.66 -15.57
N ILE A 75 4.83 10.80 -14.66
CA ILE A 75 3.41 10.77 -14.25
C ILE A 75 3.01 12.12 -13.64
N PHE A 76 3.78 12.62 -12.66
CA PHE A 76 3.51 13.91 -12.04
C PHE A 76 3.56 15.07 -13.05
N ARG A 77 4.52 15.04 -13.97
CA ARG A 77 4.63 16.03 -15.06
C ARG A 77 3.43 15.99 -16.00
N SER A 78 3.05 14.81 -16.46
CA SER A 78 1.92 14.58 -17.37
C SER A 78 0.60 15.04 -16.75
N VAL A 79 0.37 14.69 -15.48
CA VAL A 79 -0.78 15.19 -14.72
C VAL A 79 -0.70 16.71 -14.59
N GLY A 80 0.43 17.27 -14.11
CA GLY A 80 0.58 18.71 -13.95
C GLY A 80 0.32 19.51 -15.22
N GLN A 81 0.77 19.01 -16.38
CA GLN A 81 0.48 19.62 -17.68
C GLN A 81 -1.01 19.65 -18.03
N ARG A 82 -1.79 18.62 -17.65
CA ARG A 82 -3.25 18.59 -17.88
C ARG A 82 -3.97 19.70 -17.09
N TYR A 83 -3.65 19.83 -15.81
CA TYR A 83 -4.35 20.77 -14.92
C TYR A 83 -3.84 22.22 -15.05
N ASN A 84 -2.56 22.44 -15.33
CA ASN A 84 -1.99 23.79 -15.50
C ASN A 84 -2.55 24.53 -16.73
N ARG A 85 -3.08 23.81 -17.73
CA ARG A 85 -3.69 24.42 -18.92
C ARG A 85 -5.08 25.00 -18.65
N THR A 86 -5.76 24.47 -17.65
CA THR A 86 -7.18 24.72 -17.41
C THR A 86 -7.44 25.53 -16.15
N TYR A 87 -6.50 25.53 -15.20
CA TYR A 87 -6.62 26.27 -13.95
C TYR A 87 -5.89 27.61 -13.97
N SER A 88 -6.57 28.67 -13.55
CA SER A 88 -6.03 30.02 -13.45
C SER A 88 -5.48 30.39 -12.06
N GLY A 89 -5.61 29.50 -11.06
CA GLY A 89 -5.06 29.70 -9.72
C GLY A 89 -3.65 29.14 -9.55
N THR A 90 -3.16 29.06 -8.31
CA THR A 90 -1.84 28.50 -8.04
C THR A 90 -1.88 26.97 -8.16
N PRO A 91 -1.00 26.33 -8.96
CA PRO A 91 -0.97 24.87 -9.07
C PRO A 91 -0.92 24.19 -7.70
N GLU A 92 -0.23 24.80 -6.74
CA GLU A 92 -0.13 24.35 -5.34
C GLU A 92 -1.49 24.05 -4.70
N ASP A 93 -2.48 24.93 -4.86
CA ASP A 93 -3.80 24.75 -4.24
C ASP A 93 -4.52 23.50 -4.76
N LEU A 94 -4.35 23.13 -6.03
CA LEU A 94 -4.96 21.92 -6.60
C LEU A 94 -4.27 20.65 -6.12
N TRP A 95 -2.94 20.68 -6.07
CA TRP A 95 -2.14 19.55 -5.65
C TRP A 95 -2.33 19.26 -4.17
N ALA A 96 -2.17 20.27 -3.32
CA ALA A 96 -2.28 20.18 -1.87
C ALA A 96 -3.70 19.83 -1.39
N LEU A 97 -4.69 20.63 -1.80
CA LEU A 97 -6.04 20.55 -1.23
C LEU A 97 -6.88 19.44 -1.87
N GLY A 98 -6.51 19.02 -3.09
CA GLY A 98 -7.20 17.99 -3.85
C GLY A 98 -6.49 16.64 -3.77
N PHE A 99 -5.49 16.43 -4.64
CA PHE A 99 -4.88 15.11 -4.83
C PHE A 99 -4.16 14.60 -3.57
N ALA A 100 -3.37 15.46 -2.92
CA ALA A 100 -2.58 15.06 -1.77
C ALA A 100 -3.45 14.77 -0.53
N LYS A 101 -4.48 15.60 -0.30
CA LYS A 101 -5.46 15.36 0.77
C LYS A 101 -6.24 14.07 0.53
N ALA A 102 -6.72 13.82 -0.69
CA ALA A 102 -7.40 12.57 -1.05
C ALA A 102 -6.50 11.34 -0.82
N PHE A 103 -5.23 11.43 -1.24
CA PHE A 103 -4.26 10.36 -0.99
C PHE A 103 -3.98 10.15 0.50
N ARG A 104 -3.86 11.22 1.29
CA ARG A 104 -3.68 11.11 2.75
C ARG A 104 -4.86 10.41 3.43
N LEU A 105 -6.08 10.76 3.05
CA LEU A 105 -7.30 10.12 3.54
C LEU A 105 -7.34 8.63 3.18
N LEU A 106 -6.88 8.27 1.98
CA LEU A 106 -6.73 6.87 1.57
C LEU A 106 -5.77 6.10 2.49
N LEU A 107 -4.60 6.68 2.81
CA LEU A 107 -3.65 6.10 3.76
C LEU A 107 -4.23 5.95 5.18
N ASP A 108 -4.98 6.95 5.65
CA ASP A 108 -5.62 6.91 6.96
C ASP A 108 -6.71 5.84 7.06
N ALA A 109 -7.48 5.67 6.00
CA ALA A 109 -8.51 4.64 5.93
C ALA A 109 -7.93 3.22 5.99
N THR A 110 -6.74 3.01 5.40
CA THR A 110 -6.10 1.69 5.33
C THR A 110 -5.11 1.42 6.47
N GLU A 111 -4.77 2.42 7.30
CA GLU A 111 -3.89 2.29 8.46
C GLU A 111 -4.22 1.11 9.39
N PRO A 112 -5.51 0.81 9.70
CA PRO A 112 -5.83 -0.29 10.60
C PRO A 112 -5.39 -1.66 10.06
N GLY A 113 -5.14 -1.76 8.75
CA GLY A 113 -4.76 -2.97 8.05
C GLY A 113 -5.96 -3.83 7.67
N LEU A 114 -5.73 -4.72 6.69
CA LEU A 114 -6.77 -5.52 6.06
C LEU A 114 -7.56 -6.39 7.07
N TRP A 115 -6.86 -7.11 7.96
CA TRP A 115 -7.49 -8.02 8.92
C TRP A 115 -8.38 -7.33 9.95
N LEU A 116 -8.01 -6.11 10.37
CA LEU A 116 -8.84 -5.37 11.31
C LEU A 116 -10.06 -4.78 10.59
N LEU A 117 -9.86 -4.24 9.38
CA LEU A 117 -10.95 -3.69 8.56
C LEU A 117 -11.94 -4.75 8.10
N ASP A 118 -11.53 -6.02 7.97
CA ASP A 118 -12.43 -7.11 7.63
C ASP A 118 -13.59 -7.27 8.64
N ASP A 119 -13.37 -6.87 9.89
CA ASP A 119 -14.34 -6.93 10.97
C ASP A 119 -15.07 -5.61 11.23
N ILE A 120 -14.44 -4.46 10.92
CA ILE A 120 -14.93 -3.14 11.34
C ILE A 120 -15.38 -2.21 10.20
N ALA A 121 -15.08 -2.55 8.94
CA ALA A 121 -15.43 -1.67 7.82
C ALA A 121 -16.94 -1.61 7.61
N ASN A 122 -17.52 -0.42 7.80
CA ASN A 122 -18.95 -0.15 7.67
C ASN A 122 -19.41 0.15 6.21
N SER A 123 -18.81 -0.49 5.20
CA SER A 123 -19.09 -0.23 3.78
C SER A 123 -19.53 -1.49 3.02
N VAL A 124 -20.38 -1.31 2.00
CA VAL A 124 -20.75 -2.37 1.05
C VAL A 124 -19.52 -3.00 0.38
N PHE A 125 -18.46 -2.20 0.19
CA PHE A 125 -17.19 -2.63 -0.39
C PHE A 125 -16.13 -2.99 0.67
N GLY A 126 -16.49 -2.96 1.96
CA GLY A 126 -15.60 -3.32 3.06
C GLY A 126 -14.31 -2.49 3.04
N PRO A 127 -13.12 -3.13 3.02
CA PRO A 127 -11.84 -2.44 2.97
C PRO A 127 -11.50 -1.82 1.59
N ASP A 128 -12.24 -2.15 0.53
CA ASP A 128 -12.00 -1.63 -0.82
C ASP A 128 -12.61 -0.23 -0.99
N LEU A 129 -11.88 0.76 -0.47
CA LEU A 129 -12.29 2.16 -0.55
C LEU A 129 -12.26 2.70 -1.99
N LEU A 130 -11.42 2.15 -2.86
CA LEU A 130 -11.30 2.59 -4.25
C LEU A 130 -12.55 2.22 -5.05
N ALA A 131 -13.09 1.02 -4.83
CA ALA A 131 -14.39 0.61 -5.37
C ALA A 131 -15.50 1.55 -4.90
N ALA A 132 -15.53 1.89 -3.60
CA ALA A 132 -16.55 2.77 -3.04
C ALA A 132 -16.51 4.18 -3.68
N VAL A 133 -15.32 4.78 -3.76
CA VAL A 133 -15.13 6.10 -4.39
C VAL A 133 -15.53 6.06 -5.87
N TYR A 134 -15.04 5.07 -6.63
CA TYR A 134 -15.37 4.94 -8.04
C TYR A 134 -16.88 4.80 -8.27
N THR A 135 -17.51 3.84 -7.58
CA THR A 135 -18.94 3.58 -7.76
C THR A 135 -19.79 4.80 -7.39
N GLN A 136 -19.48 5.48 -6.29
CA GLN A 136 -20.23 6.67 -5.89
C GLN A 136 -20.03 7.83 -6.88
N MET A 137 -18.81 8.05 -7.38
CA MET A 137 -18.57 9.06 -8.42
C MET A 137 -19.27 8.71 -9.75
N ALA A 138 -19.31 7.43 -10.12
CA ALA A 138 -20.01 6.93 -11.31
C ALA A 138 -21.53 7.06 -11.19
N VAL A 139 -22.12 6.79 -10.02
CA VAL A 139 -23.55 7.00 -9.77
C VAL A 139 -23.93 8.48 -9.95
N ARG A 140 -23.05 9.39 -9.54
CA ARG A 140 -23.25 10.84 -9.70
C ARG A 140 -23.07 11.34 -11.14
N ASN A 141 -22.43 10.55 -12.01
CA ASN A 141 -22.27 10.87 -13.42
C ASN A 141 -22.42 9.60 -14.30
N PRO A 142 -23.59 9.35 -14.91
CA PRO A 142 -23.85 8.15 -15.71
C PRO A 142 -22.90 7.95 -16.90
N LYS A 143 -22.21 9.00 -17.35
CA LYS A 143 -21.21 8.92 -18.43
C LYS A 143 -19.85 8.39 -17.96
N PHE A 144 -19.65 8.29 -16.64
CA PHE A 144 -18.45 7.82 -15.96
C PHE A 144 -18.65 6.41 -15.34
N GLY A 145 -19.81 5.79 -15.56
CA GLY A 145 -20.13 4.44 -15.07
C GLY A 145 -20.00 3.33 -16.12
N GLY A 146 -20.11 2.08 -15.68
CA GLY A 146 -20.13 0.90 -16.58
C GLY A 146 -19.56 -0.37 -15.95
N THR A 147 -18.74 -0.23 -14.91
CA THR A 147 -18.15 -1.35 -14.17
C THR A 147 -18.92 -1.60 -12.88
N TYR A 148 -19.20 -2.87 -12.59
CA TYR A 148 -19.82 -3.31 -11.35
C TYR A 148 -18.78 -4.06 -10.52
N PHE A 149 -18.77 -3.83 -9.21
CA PHE A 149 -17.86 -4.53 -8.30
C PHE A 149 -18.64 -5.45 -7.37
N THR A 150 -18.04 -6.60 -7.06
CA THR A 150 -18.61 -7.58 -6.14
C THR A 150 -18.68 -6.98 -4.73
N PRO A 151 -19.84 -6.97 -4.05
CA PRO A 151 -19.90 -6.55 -2.65
C PRO A 151 -18.99 -7.39 -1.74
N TRP A 152 -18.44 -6.76 -0.69
CA TRP A 152 -17.44 -7.38 0.18
C TRP A 152 -17.90 -8.71 0.77
N MET A 153 -19.15 -8.79 1.24
CA MET A 153 -19.69 -10.03 1.82
C MET A 153 -19.70 -11.20 0.84
N LEU A 154 -19.98 -10.94 -0.44
CA LEU A 154 -19.95 -11.97 -1.47
C LEU A 154 -18.51 -12.34 -1.85
N ALA A 155 -17.61 -11.35 -1.87
CA ALA A 155 -16.18 -11.60 -2.05
C ALA A 155 -15.60 -12.49 -0.93
N LYS A 156 -15.92 -12.20 0.34
CA LYS A 156 -15.53 -13.04 1.50
C LYS A 156 -16.06 -14.45 1.41
N LEU A 157 -17.34 -14.61 1.04
CA LEU A 157 -17.95 -15.93 0.89
C LEU A 157 -17.19 -16.77 -0.14
N ASN A 158 -16.94 -16.20 -1.33
CA ASN A 158 -16.20 -16.88 -2.39
C ASN A 158 -14.76 -17.16 -1.99
N ALA A 159 -14.08 -16.19 -1.37
CA ALA A 159 -12.74 -16.35 -0.84
C ALA A 159 -12.67 -17.53 0.14
N LYS A 160 -13.62 -17.65 1.07
CA LYS A 160 -13.65 -18.76 2.04
C LYS A 160 -13.84 -20.13 1.38
N LEU A 161 -14.61 -20.22 0.30
CA LEU A 161 -14.81 -21.47 -0.44
C LEU A 161 -13.54 -21.91 -1.18
N VAL A 162 -12.74 -20.95 -1.64
CA VAL A 162 -11.52 -21.21 -2.43
C VAL A 162 -10.28 -21.32 -1.54
N ALA A 163 -10.24 -20.61 -0.41
CA ALA A 163 -9.11 -20.59 0.51
C ALA A 163 -8.95 -21.88 1.34
N ASP A 164 -9.83 -22.87 1.14
CA ASP A 164 -9.78 -24.12 1.87
C ASP A 164 -8.40 -24.79 1.69
N ASN A 165 -7.73 -25.05 2.82
CA ASN A 165 -6.39 -25.63 2.90
C ASN A 165 -5.24 -24.87 2.16
N LEU A 166 -5.37 -23.57 1.87
CA LEU A 166 -4.26 -22.79 1.27
C LEU A 166 -3.00 -22.78 2.16
N GLU A 167 -3.17 -22.72 3.48
CA GLU A 167 -2.05 -22.81 4.43
C GLU A 167 -1.32 -24.15 4.34
N GLY A 168 -2.06 -25.25 4.17
CA GLY A 168 -1.49 -26.58 3.95
C GLY A 168 -0.66 -26.66 2.67
N GLU A 169 -1.15 -26.06 1.57
CA GLU A 169 -0.38 -26.01 0.30
C GLU A 169 0.89 -25.16 0.44
N VAL A 170 0.87 -24.03 1.15
CA VAL A 170 2.07 -23.24 1.42
C VAL A 170 3.08 -24.04 2.26
N HIS A 171 2.65 -24.73 3.31
CA HIS A 171 3.54 -25.58 4.10
C HIS A 171 4.17 -26.70 3.27
N LYS A 172 3.40 -27.31 2.36
CA LYS A 172 3.90 -28.33 1.44
C LYS A 172 4.94 -27.76 0.47
N HIS A 173 4.73 -26.57 -0.07
CA HIS A 173 5.72 -25.90 -0.93
C HIS A 173 7.00 -25.56 -0.15
N ILE A 174 6.90 -25.13 1.11
CA ILE A 174 8.05 -24.92 2.01
C ILE A 174 8.82 -26.23 2.22
N GLN A 175 8.11 -27.32 2.54
CA GLN A 175 8.73 -28.63 2.73
C GLN A 175 9.42 -29.13 1.47
N GLN A 176 8.79 -28.98 0.30
CA GLN A 176 9.38 -29.33 -0.99
C GLN A 176 10.66 -28.53 -1.25
N ALA A 177 10.65 -27.23 -1.01
CA ALA A 177 11.82 -26.35 -1.17
C ALA A 177 12.99 -26.75 -0.25
N LEU A 178 12.70 -27.15 0.99
CA LEU A 178 13.71 -27.60 1.95
C LEU A 178 14.25 -29.00 1.64
N ALA A 179 13.41 -29.89 1.10
CA ALA A 179 13.75 -31.28 0.81
C ALA A 179 14.52 -31.47 -0.50
N ARG A 180 14.72 -30.41 -1.30
CA ARG A 180 15.48 -30.50 -2.55
C ARG A 180 16.90 -31.00 -2.29
N SER A 181 17.43 -31.80 -3.22
CA SER A 181 18.77 -32.36 -3.13
C SER A 181 19.89 -31.32 -3.21
N ASP A 182 19.62 -30.17 -3.85
CA ASP A 182 20.53 -29.04 -3.97
C ASP A 182 20.40 -28.00 -2.84
N ASN A 183 19.56 -28.26 -1.82
CA ASN A 183 19.37 -27.41 -0.65
C ASN A 183 19.86 -28.10 0.65
N PRO A 184 21.18 -28.26 0.87
CA PRO A 184 21.70 -28.92 2.06
C PRO A 184 21.33 -28.19 3.35
N LEU A 185 21.25 -26.86 3.31
CA LEU A 185 20.80 -26.05 4.46
C LEU A 185 19.35 -26.37 4.82
N GLY A 186 18.46 -26.47 3.82
CA GLY A 186 17.06 -26.82 4.02
C GLY A 186 16.87 -28.19 4.67
N GLN A 187 17.62 -29.19 4.22
CA GLN A 187 17.61 -30.54 4.82
C GLN A 187 18.09 -30.50 6.27
N MET A 188 19.14 -29.72 6.58
CA MET A 188 19.59 -29.51 7.96
C MET A 188 18.51 -28.84 8.81
N MET A 189 17.77 -27.86 8.27
CA MET A 189 16.71 -27.17 9.02
C MET A 189 15.51 -28.08 9.31
N LEU A 190 15.16 -28.97 8.38
CA LEU A 190 14.13 -30.01 8.62
C LEU A 190 14.53 -30.95 9.76
N LEU A 191 15.80 -31.36 9.81
CA LEU A 191 16.30 -32.20 10.91
C LEU A 191 16.36 -31.44 12.24
N GLY A 192 16.76 -30.17 12.21
CA GLY A 192 16.83 -29.31 13.40
C GLY A 192 15.47 -29.08 14.06
N ALA A 193 14.37 -29.16 13.31
CA ALA A 193 13.01 -29.07 13.86
C ALA A 193 12.69 -30.18 14.89
N PHE A 194 13.33 -31.36 14.78
CA PHE A 194 13.16 -32.44 15.77
C PHE A 194 13.83 -32.16 17.12
N LEU A 195 14.70 -31.17 17.20
CA LEU A 195 15.38 -30.78 18.43
C LEU A 195 14.57 -29.78 19.26
N LEU A 196 13.48 -29.26 18.71
CA LEU A 196 12.61 -28.30 19.38
C LEU A 196 11.69 -29.01 20.38
N SER A 197 11.47 -28.36 21.53
CA SER A 197 10.61 -28.92 22.57
C SER A 197 9.14 -28.71 22.21
N PRO A 198 8.30 -29.78 22.18
CA PRO A 198 6.87 -29.66 21.89
C PRO A 198 6.10 -28.81 22.93
N ASP A 199 6.67 -28.63 24.12
CA ASP A 199 6.06 -27.86 25.21
C ASP A 199 6.30 -26.34 25.08
N LYS A 200 7.00 -25.90 24.02
CA LYS A 200 7.39 -24.49 23.79
C LYS A 200 7.05 -24.02 22.37
N PRO A 201 5.78 -23.70 22.11
CA PRO A 201 5.32 -23.29 20.77
C PRO A 201 6.02 -22.03 20.24
N GLU A 202 6.47 -21.13 21.12
CA GLU A 202 7.22 -19.92 20.75
C GLU A 202 8.58 -20.23 20.12
N GLU A 203 9.26 -21.30 20.55
CA GLU A 203 10.53 -21.73 19.96
C GLU A 203 10.31 -22.24 18.52
N PHE A 204 9.18 -22.89 18.24
CA PHE A 204 8.80 -23.30 16.89
C PHE A 204 8.55 -22.12 15.97
N GLU A 205 7.80 -21.11 16.45
CA GLU A 205 7.52 -19.91 15.67
C GLU A 205 8.81 -19.15 15.33
N GLU A 206 9.67 -18.92 16.34
CA GLU A 206 10.96 -18.27 16.12
C GLU A 206 11.85 -19.06 15.16
N TYR A 207 11.93 -20.39 15.34
CA TYR A 207 12.71 -21.25 14.45
C TYR A 207 12.17 -21.22 13.01
N PHE A 208 10.84 -21.24 12.85
CA PHE A 208 10.21 -21.18 11.55
C PHE A 208 10.58 -19.90 10.79
N PHE A 209 10.41 -18.73 11.42
CA PHE A 209 10.68 -17.45 10.77
C PHE A 209 12.16 -17.13 10.60
N THR A 210 13.02 -17.56 11.53
CA THR A 210 14.44 -17.18 11.52
C THR A 210 15.36 -18.20 10.84
N LYS A 211 14.91 -19.45 10.69
CA LYS A 211 15.72 -20.56 10.14
C LYS A 211 15.06 -21.25 8.96
N VAL A 212 13.82 -21.72 9.13
CA VAL A 212 13.13 -22.54 8.12
C VAL A 212 12.80 -21.72 6.88
N LEU A 213 12.08 -20.61 7.04
CA LEU A 213 11.69 -19.77 5.90
C LEU A 213 12.90 -19.22 5.13
N PRO A 214 13.96 -18.68 5.77
CA PRO A 214 15.16 -18.25 5.06
C PRO A 214 15.87 -19.38 4.28
N ALA A 215 15.90 -20.60 4.81
CA ALA A 215 16.49 -21.75 4.13
C ALA A 215 15.63 -22.25 2.95
N ALA A 216 14.32 -22.08 3.01
CA ALA A 216 13.40 -22.41 1.92
C ALA A 216 13.39 -21.34 0.83
N ALA A 217 13.54 -20.06 1.19
CA ALA A 217 13.30 -18.91 0.32
C ALA A 217 13.97 -18.96 -1.07
N PRO A 218 15.25 -19.40 -1.23
CA PRO A 218 15.88 -19.45 -2.55
C PRO A 218 15.27 -20.47 -3.51
N TYR A 219 14.51 -21.44 -2.99
CA TYR A 219 13.95 -22.57 -3.74
C TYR A 219 12.43 -22.66 -3.67
N TYR A 220 11.80 -21.77 -2.92
CA TYR A 220 10.36 -21.78 -2.70
C TYR A 220 9.64 -21.28 -3.95
N GLU A 221 8.68 -22.05 -4.42
CA GLU A 221 7.77 -21.67 -5.51
C GLU A 221 6.46 -21.14 -4.90
N PRO A 222 6.10 -19.86 -5.10
CA PRO A 222 4.88 -19.31 -4.51
C PRO A 222 3.60 -19.95 -5.02
N VAL A 223 2.64 -20.11 -4.10
CA VAL A 223 1.27 -20.49 -4.46
C VAL A 223 0.63 -19.33 -5.21
N THR A 224 0.21 -19.56 -6.45
CA THR A 224 -0.35 -18.50 -7.30
C THR A 224 -1.87 -18.47 -7.21
N LEU A 225 -2.41 -17.31 -6.84
CA LEU A 225 -3.84 -17.01 -6.82
C LEU A 225 -4.18 -16.26 -8.10
N HIS A 226 -4.96 -16.88 -9.00
CA HIS A 226 -5.27 -16.29 -10.30
C HIS A 226 -6.68 -15.71 -10.34
N GLU A 227 -6.80 -14.45 -10.79
CA GLU A 227 -8.08 -13.78 -11.00
C GLU A 227 -8.10 -13.08 -12.38
N PRO A 228 -8.79 -13.64 -13.38
CA PRO A 228 -8.78 -13.13 -14.75
C PRO A 228 -9.62 -11.86 -14.98
N ALA A 229 -10.49 -11.48 -14.03
CA ALA A 229 -11.32 -10.29 -14.09
C ALA A 229 -11.33 -9.59 -12.73
N VAL A 230 -10.17 -9.06 -12.34
CA VAL A 230 -9.89 -8.64 -10.96
C VAL A 230 -10.68 -7.42 -10.50
N GLY A 231 -11.14 -6.56 -11.42
CA GLY A 231 -11.83 -5.33 -11.09
C GLY A 231 -10.96 -4.45 -10.19
N THR A 232 -11.50 -4.05 -9.05
CA THR A 232 -10.78 -3.25 -8.04
C THR A 232 -9.82 -4.07 -7.16
N GLY A 233 -9.80 -5.39 -7.32
CA GLY A 233 -9.07 -6.29 -6.45
C GLY A 233 -9.87 -6.79 -5.26
N ILE A 234 -11.15 -6.41 -5.11
CA ILE A 234 -11.98 -6.77 -3.95
C ILE A 234 -11.99 -8.27 -3.64
N MET A 235 -12.05 -9.12 -4.67
CA MET A 235 -12.02 -10.58 -4.49
C MET A 235 -10.67 -11.06 -3.95
N MET A 236 -9.56 -10.48 -4.43
CA MET A 236 -8.23 -10.81 -3.94
C MET A 236 -7.96 -10.24 -2.55
N LEU A 237 -8.46 -9.04 -2.23
CA LEU A 237 -8.43 -8.52 -0.87
C LEU A 237 -9.17 -9.46 0.09
N ALA A 238 -10.36 -9.95 -0.31
CA ALA A 238 -11.10 -10.93 0.48
C ALA A 238 -10.32 -12.25 0.64
N MET A 239 -9.65 -12.72 -0.42
CA MET A 239 -8.77 -13.88 -0.37
C MET A 239 -7.63 -13.70 0.63
N PHE A 240 -6.88 -12.59 0.55
CA PHE A 240 -5.78 -12.31 1.47
C PHE A 240 -6.26 -12.11 2.91
N ALA A 241 -7.47 -11.60 3.12
CA ALA A 241 -8.06 -11.48 4.45
C ALA A 241 -8.36 -12.85 5.10
N GLN A 242 -8.53 -13.92 4.30
CA GLN A 242 -8.66 -15.29 4.83
C GLN A 242 -7.31 -15.92 5.20
N LEU A 243 -6.19 -15.34 4.77
CA LEU A 243 -4.86 -15.87 5.03
C LEU A 243 -4.28 -15.32 6.34
N PRO A 244 -3.48 -16.12 7.08
CA PRO A 244 -2.64 -15.62 8.13
C PRO A 244 -1.74 -14.45 7.65
N PRO A 245 -1.51 -13.40 8.45
CA PRO A 245 -0.73 -12.24 8.03
C PRO A 245 0.69 -12.56 7.52
N TRP A 246 1.32 -13.60 8.07
CA TRP A 246 2.65 -14.02 7.66
C TRP A 246 2.67 -14.58 6.22
N MET A 247 1.61 -15.26 5.77
CA MET A 247 1.47 -15.76 4.40
C MET A 247 1.13 -14.67 3.38
N ALA A 248 0.36 -13.66 3.80
CA ALA A 248 -0.12 -12.60 2.91
C ALA A 248 0.91 -11.48 2.70
N LYS A 249 1.72 -11.17 3.73
CA LYS A 249 2.71 -10.08 3.69
C LYS A 249 4.07 -10.53 3.14
N ILE A 250 4.44 -11.78 3.39
CA ILE A 250 5.58 -12.44 2.73
C ILE A 250 5.03 -13.01 1.42
N PRO A 251 5.72 -12.92 0.28
CA PRO A 251 5.20 -13.38 -1.01
C PRO A 251 5.18 -14.93 -1.12
N LEU A 252 4.59 -15.61 -0.13
CA LEU A 252 4.37 -17.06 -0.11
C LEU A 252 3.17 -17.45 -0.97
N CYS A 253 2.16 -16.57 -0.97
CA CYS A 253 1.10 -16.54 -1.95
C CYS A 253 1.28 -15.29 -2.82
N VAL A 254 1.20 -15.46 -4.14
CA VAL A 254 1.29 -14.35 -5.10
C VAL A 254 0.00 -14.25 -5.89
N ALA A 255 -0.47 -13.03 -6.10
CA ALA A 255 -1.65 -12.77 -6.90
C ALA A 255 -1.26 -12.52 -8.36
N ALA A 256 -1.85 -13.29 -9.28
CA ALA A 256 -1.73 -13.13 -10.72
C ALA A 256 -3.08 -12.65 -11.27
N CYS A 257 -3.20 -11.34 -11.46
CA CYS A 257 -4.47 -10.70 -11.78
C CYS A 257 -4.48 -10.16 -13.21
N GLN A 258 -5.65 -10.16 -13.84
CA GLN A 258 -5.88 -9.55 -15.14
C GLN A 258 -7.16 -8.72 -15.12
N ASP A 259 -7.16 -7.60 -15.84
CA ASP A 259 -8.36 -6.83 -16.14
C ASP A 259 -8.23 -6.16 -17.51
N VAL A 260 -9.35 -5.93 -18.19
CA VAL A 260 -9.38 -5.17 -19.44
C VAL A 260 -9.27 -3.66 -19.20
N SER A 261 -9.69 -3.21 -18.02
CA SER A 261 -9.63 -1.81 -17.60
C SER A 261 -8.30 -1.53 -16.90
N ILE A 262 -7.56 -0.56 -17.46
CA ILE A 262 -6.34 -0.04 -16.86
C ILE A 262 -6.64 0.59 -15.49
N THR A 263 -7.77 1.31 -15.36
CA THR A 263 -8.24 1.88 -14.09
C THR A 263 -8.44 0.80 -13.03
N CYS A 264 -9.07 -0.32 -13.40
CA CYS A 264 -9.27 -1.47 -12.49
C CYS A 264 -7.95 -2.12 -12.08
N SER A 265 -7.06 -2.35 -13.06
CA SER A 265 -5.71 -2.86 -12.78
C SER A 265 -4.95 -1.95 -11.80
N LEU A 266 -5.06 -0.63 -11.97
CA LEU A 266 -4.41 0.36 -11.12
C LEU A 266 -5.03 0.42 -9.72
N MET A 267 -6.36 0.32 -9.59
CA MET A 267 -7.02 0.19 -8.30
C MET A 267 -6.58 -1.07 -7.55
N THR A 268 -6.50 -2.21 -8.25
CA THR A 268 -6.02 -3.47 -7.67
C THR A 268 -4.59 -3.32 -7.13
N GLU A 269 -3.69 -2.76 -7.94
CA GLU A 269 -2.30 -2.58 -7.53
C GLU A 269 -2.17 -1.62 -6.34
N LEU A 270 -2.87 -0.48 -6.39
CA LEU A 270 -2.89 0.49 -5.30
C LEU A 270 -3.43 -0.13 -4.01
N SER A 271 -4.51 -0.91 -4.09
CA SER A 271 -5.06 -1.65 -2.94
C SER A 271 -4.04 -2.61 -2.33
N PHE A 272 -3.28 -3.34 -3.15
CA PHE A 272 -2.25 -4.25 -2.65
C PHE A 272 -1.11 -3.50 -1.95
N ASP A 273 -0.66 -2.38 -2.53
CA ASP A 273 0.38 -1.54 -1.93
C ASP A 273 -0.11 -0.95 -0.58
N LEU A 274 -1.34 -0.45 -0.51
CA LEU A 274 -1.92 0.12 0.72
C LEU A 274 -1.97 -0.88 1.87
N PHE A 275 -2.27 -2.15 1.57
CA PHE A 275 -2.33 -3.22 2.58
C PHE A 275 -1.01 -3.98 2.77
N GLY A 276 0.06 -3.61 2.06
CA GLY A 276 1.36 -4.26 2.19
C GLY A 276 1.42 -5.68 1.64
N LEU A 277 0.52 -6.01 0.70
CA LEU A 277 0.37 -7.36 0.14
C LEU A 277 1.42 -7.65 -0.93
N ASN A 278 1.52 -8.92 -1.33
CA ASN A 278 2.37 -9.38 -2.45
C ASN A 278 3.84 -8.90 -2.35
N GLY A 279 4.37 -8.83 -1.12
CA GLY A 279 5.76 -8.44 -0.84
C GLY A 279 6.02 -6.93 -0.74
N TYR A 280 5.05 -6.06 -1.01
CA TYR A 280 5.25 -4.61 -0.89
C TYR A 280 5.57 -4.19 0.56
N GLY A 281 4.83 -4.72 1.55
CA GLY A 281 5.10 -4.44 2.97
C GLY A 281 6.50 -4.88 3.41
N LEU A 282 6.99 -6.02 2.90
CA LEU A 282 8.35 -6.49 3.15
C LEU A 282 9.40 -5.54 2.55
N ARG A 283 9.18 -5.06 1.32
CA ARG A 283 10.07 -4.08 0.67
C ARG A 283 10.16 -2.77 1.46
N LEU A 284 9.03 -2.26 1.96
CA LEU A 284 9.01 -1.08 2.82
C LEU A 284 9.76 -1.31 4.13
N ASN A 285 9.50 -2.42 4.81
CA ASN A 285 10.17 -2.75 6.07
C ASN A 285 11.69 -2.88 5.88
N LEU A 286 12.13 -3.51 4.79
CA LEU A 286 13.54 -3.61 4.44
C LEU A 286 14.15 -2.23 4.18
N ALA A 287 13.48 -1.38 3.41
CA ALA A 287 13.92 -0.01 3.16
C ALA A 287 14.08 0.81 4.46
N VAL A 288 13.13 0.68 5.39
CA VAL A 288 13.22 1.33 6.71
C VAL A 288 14.40 0.78 7.52
N ALA A 289 14.59 -0.53 7.55
CA ALA A 289 15.70 -1.16 8.28
C ALA A 289 17.06 -0.70 7.75
N GLU A 290 17.23 -0.68 6.42
CA GLU A 290 18.45 -0.18 5.76
C GLU A 290 18.68 1.31 6.03
N ALA A 291 17.64 2.14 5.91
CA ALA A 291 17.72 3.57 6.19
C ALA A 291 18.12 3.85 7.64
N MET A 292 17.58 3.08 8.59
CA MET A 292 17.93 3.18 10.01
C MET A 292 19.37 2.74 10.29
N ALA A 293 19.86 1.71 9.61
CA ALA A 293 21.25 1.28 9.71
C ALA A 293 22.20 2.36 9.16
N ALA A 294 21.93 2.86 7.95
CA ALA A 294 22.71 3.92 7.31
C ALA A 294 22.75 5.20 8.16
N TYR A 295 21.64 5.55 8.80
CA TYR A 295 21.62 6.69 9.70
C TYR A 295 22.52 6.50 10.93
N ARG A 296 22.54 5.31 11.54
CA ARG A 296 23.35 5.03 12.74
C ARG A 296 24.85 5.11 12.47
N GLU A 297 25.28 4.84 11.25
CA GLU A 297 26.69 4.86 10.84
C GLU A 297 27.21 6.26 10.46
N ARG A 298 26.35 7.29 10.45
CA ARG A 298 26.76 8.65 10.11
C ARG A 298 27.66 9.26 11.21
N PRO A 299 28.89 9.70 10.89
CA PRO A 299 29.71 10.42 11.84
C PRO A 299 28.99 11.70 12.28
N LEU A 300 28.95 11.94 13.59
CA LEU A 300 28.34 13.07 14.29
C LEU A 300 28.81 14.44 13.73
N ARG A 301 28.29 14.86 12.58
CA ARG A 301 28.37 16.24 12.09
C ARG A 301 27.00 16.62 11.56
N VAL A 302 26.39 17.54 12.31
CA VAL A 302 25.04 18.08 12.13
C VAL A 302 23.96 17.03 12.36
N MET A 303 23.79 16.68 13.64
CA MET A 303 22.55 16.08 14.13
C MET A 303 21.41 17.07 13.91
N VAL A 304 20.65 16.91 12.84
CA VAL A 304 19.21 17.06 12.98
C VAL A 304 18.75 15.74 13.58
N PRO A 305 18.10 15.73 14.76
CA PRO A 305 17.77 14.48 15.43
C PRO A 305 16.91 13.59 14.52
N LEU A 306 17.36 12.37 14.20
CA LEU A 306 16.50 11.32 13.59
C LEU A 306 15.19 11.11 14.35
N LYS A 307 15.19 11.46 15.63
CA LYS A 307 14.00 11.43 16.47
C LYS A 307 12.90 12.34 15.91
N GLU A 308 13.26 13.45 15.28
CA GLU A 308 12.34 14.37 14.59
C GLU A 308 11.97 13.84 13.19
N ALA A 309 12.89 13.18 12.46
CA ALA A 309 12.58 12.54 11.17
C ALA A 309 11.64 11.32 11.30
N LEU A 310 11.78 10.53 12.38
CA LEU A 310 10.91 9.40 12.73
C LEU A 310 9.61 9.82 13.43
N GLN A 311 9.58 11.03 14.02
CA GLN A 311 8.35 11.63 14.53
C GLN A 311 7.59 12.38 13.42
N ALA A 312 8.26 12.79 12.34
CA ALA A 312 7.64 13.41 11.16
C ALA A 312 6.84 12.40 10.29
N THR A 313 7.05 11.09 10.45
CA THR A 313 6.08 10.06 10.02
C THR A 313 4.77 10.10 10.82
N ALA A 314 4.66 10.93 11.86
CA ALA A 314 3.46 11.13 12.66
C ALA A 314 3.02 12.60 12.90
N ALA A 315 3.78 13.64 12.48
CA ALA A 315 3.31 15.01 12.15
C ALA A 315 4.47 16.05 11.97
N LEU A 316 4.40 16.85 10.89
CA LEU A 316 4.86 18.26 10.67
C LEU A 316 6.26 18.64 10.04
N PRO A 317 6.37 19.85 9.37
CA PRO A 317 7.48 20.39 8.52
C PRO A 317 8.48 21.33 9.29
N PRO A 318 9.39 22.19 8.73
CA PRO A 318 9.88 22.52 7.35
C PRO A 318 11.45 22.46 7.15
N VAL A 319 12.05 22.60 5.95
CA VAL A 319 12.74 23.82 5.39
C VAL A 319 12.97 23.72 3.85
N LEU A 320 12.95 24.87 3.16
CA LEU A 320 13.06 25.22 1.71
C LEU A 320 14.41 24.82 1.05
N ASN A 321 14.58 24.63 -0.28
CA ASN A 321 14.43 25.56 -1.41
C ASN A 321 14.55 24.83 -2.78
N GLY A 322 13.84 25.30 -3.82
CA GLY A 322 14.33 25.29 -5.21
C GLY A 322 13.55 24.51 -6.29
N ASN A 323 12.55 25.18 -6.89
CA ASN A 323 12.04 25.03 -8.27
C ASN A 323 11.63 23.64 -8.81
N GLY A 324 10.33 23.38 -8.73
CA GLY A 324 9.62 22.27 -9.39
C GLY A 324 8.56 21.71 -8.44
N VAL A 325 7.35 21.41 -8.92
CA VAL A 325 6.38 20.65 -8.10
C VAL A 325 6.90 19.22 -8.03
N THR A 326 7.53 18.87 -6.91
CA THR A 326 8.05 17.53 -6.59
C THR A 326 7.14 16.83 -5.61
N PHE A 327 7.22 15.49 -5.50
CA PHE A 327 6.51 14.72 -4.48
C PHE A 327 6.70 15.32 -3.06
N GLU A 328 7.91 15.77 -2.74
CA GLU A 328 8.24 16.47 -1.51
C GLU A 328 7.35 17.70 -1.24
N LYS A 329 7.03 18.48 -2.27
CA LYS A 329 6.16 19.67 -2.15
C LYS A 329 4.70 19.29 -1.89
N VAL A 330 4.18 18.33 -2.67
CA VAL A 330 2.81 17.80 -2.56
C VAL A 330 2.58 17.14 -1.19
N PHE A 331 3.59 16.40 -0.70
CA PHE A 331 3.60 15.75 0.60
C PHE A 331 3.70 16.75 1.77
N ARG A 332 4.55 17.79 1.66
CA ARG A 332 4.65 18.88 2.66
C ARG A 332 3.35 19.66 2.81
N GLU A 333 2.68 19.94 1.70
CA GLU A 333 1.43 20.71 1.71
C GLU A 333 0.28 19.89 2.32
N ALA A 334 0.18 18.60 2.02
CA ALA A 334 -0.77 17.67 2.67
C ALA A 334 -0.59 17.59 4.19
N ILE A 335 0.66 17.69 4.67
CA ILE A 335 0.99 17.72 6.09
C ILE A 335 0.65 19.08 6.73
N SER A 336 0.90 20.19 6.03
CA SER A 336 0.63 21.55 6.55
C SER A 336 -0.86 21.92 6.61
N ALA A 337 -1.69 21.32 5.75
CA ALA A 337 -3.15 21.53 5.75
C ALA A 337 -3.86 20.91 6.98
N GLY A 338 -3.14 20.15 7.81
CA GLY A 338 -3.63 19.54 9.06
C GLY A 338 -3.34 20.33 10.34
N THR A 339 -2.82 21.56 10.24
CA THR A 339 -2.72 22.51 11.37
C THR A 339 -3.69 23.67 11.17
N CYS A 340 -4.98 23.39 11.36
CA CYS A 340 -6.02 24.34 11.76
C CYS A 340 -7.06 23.58 12.59
#